data_AF-A0A2E0SHA5-F1
#
_entry.id   AF-A0A2E0SHA5-F1
#
_cell.length_a   1.000
_cell.length_b   1.000
_cell.length_c   1.000
_cell.angle_alpha   90.00
_cell.angle_beta   90.00
_cell.angle_gamma   90.00
#
_symmetry.space_group_name_H-M   'P 1'
#
loop_
_entity.id
_entity.type
_entity.pdbx_description
1 polymer ?
#
loop_
_entity_poly.entity_id
_entity_poly.type
_entity_poly.pdbx_seq_one_letter_code
_entity_poly.pdbx_strand_id
1 'polypeptide(L)'
;MPTPRELGYRMPAEWEPHAATWLSWPHNERSWPGKFETVEPVYAQLVKALAESEPVHINVTDEDMEARARKFLQGAKAGGDIQFHHFPTNDAWCRDHGAIFVVNEDGIAATNWQYNAWGGKYPHDLDNEIPKQMA
;
A
#
# COMPACT_ATOMS: atom_id res chain seq x y z
N MET A 1 4.67 -21.33 -17.42
CA MET A 1 3.45 -20.48 -17.37
C MET A 1 3.65 -19.35 -18.37
N PRO A 2 2.61 -18.93 -19.11
CA PRO A 2 2.73 -17.78 -20.00
C PRO A 2 3.04 -16.51 -19.20
N THR A 3 3.84 -15.63 -19.78
CA THR A 3 4.17 -14.31 -19.23
C THR A 3 2.98 -13.36 -19.35
N PRO A 4 2.91 -12.28 -18.55
CA PRO A 4 1.86 -11.26 -18.71
C PRO A 4 1.75 -10.75 -20.15
N ARG A 5 2.89 -10.53 -20.82
CA ARG A 5 2.93 -10.06 -22.21
C ARG A 5 2.32 -11.05 -23.20
N GLU A 6 2.56 -12.36 -23.03
CA GLU A 6 1.97 -13.40 -23.87
C GLU A 6 0.45 -13.53 -23.67
N LEU A 7 -0.05 -13.12 -22.50
CA LEU A 7 -1.46 -13.02 -22.15
C LEU A 7 -2.08 -11.65 -22.51
N GLY A 8 -1.34 -10.77 -23.19
CA GLY A 8 -1.84 -9.45 -23.62
C GLY A 8 -1.88 -8.38 -22.52
N TYR A 9 -1.33 -8.65 -21.33
CA TYR A 9 -1.25 -7.67 -20.24
C TYR A 9 -0.15 -6.64 -20.47
N ARG A 10 -0.42 -5.40 -20.04
CA ARG A 10 0.54 -4.31 -19.90
C ARG A 10 0.44 -3.66 -18.53
N MET A 11 1.53 -3.09 -18.04
CA MET A 11 1.46 -2.15 -16.91
C MET A 11 0.94 -0.81 -17.45
N PRO A 12 -0.19 -0.28 -16.94
CA PRO A 12 -0.64 1.05 -17.31
C PRO A 12 0.33 2.11 -16.78
N ALA A 13 0.42 3.23 -17.46
CA ALA A 13 1.17 4.37 -16.95
C ALA A 13 0.45 4.98 -15.73
N GLU A 14 1.20 5.54 -14.80
CA GLU A 14 0.67 6.08 -13.52
C GLU A 14 -0.26 7.30 -13.68
N TRP A 15 -0.37 7.87 -14.88
CA TRP A 15 -1.33 8.94 -15.18
C TRP A 15 -2.61 8.44 -15.86
N GLU A 16 -2.70 7.14 -16.17
CA GLU A 16 -3.94 6.54 -16.65
C GLU A 16 -4.96 6.44 -15.51
N PRO A 17 -6.27 6.31 -15.79
CA PRO A 17 -7.29 6.24 -14.75
C PRO A 17 -7.03 5.12 -13.74
N HIS A 18 -7.19 5.45 -12.47
CA HIS A 18 -7.01 4.54 -11.34
C HIS A 18 -8.36 4.12 -10.76
N ALA A 19 -8.40 2.93 -10.17
CA ALA A 19 -9.54 2.48 -9.36
C ALA A 19 -9.37 2.87 -7.88
N ALA A 20 -8.13 2.92 -7.39
CA ALA A 20 -7.78 3.27 -6.02
C ALA A 20 -6.25 3.42 -5.88
N THR A 21 -5.81 4.05 -4.79
CA THR A 21 -4.42 4.01 -4.33
C THR A 21 -4.27 3.10 -3.11
N TRP A 22 -3.21 2.30 -3.09
CA TRP A 22 -2.85 1.43 -1.96
C TRP A 22 -1.69 2.00 -1.14
N LEU A 23 -1.79 1.89 0.18
CA LEU A 23 -0.75 2.26 1.14
C LEU A 23 -0.58 1.18 2.20
N SER A 24 0.60 1.12 2.81
CA SER A 24 0.83 0.36 4.03
C SER A 24 1.06 1.35 5.16
N TRP A 25 0.27 1.28 6.22
CA TRP A 25 0.36 2.28 7.29
C TRP A 25 1.64 2.10 8.10
N PRO A 26 2.35 3.18 8.45
CA PRO A 26 3.62 3.10 9.16
C PRO A 26 3.42 2.65 10.60
N HIS A 27 4.23 1.69 11.04
CA HIS A 27 4.26 1.21 12.43
C HIS A 27 5.68 0.82 12.90
N ASN A 28 6.65 0.72 11.99
CA ASN A 28 8.01 0.34 12.32
C ASN A 28 8.88 1.56 12.69
N GLU A 29 9.09 1.78 13.99
CA GLU A 29 9.91 2.90 14.48
C GLU A 29 11.37 2.86 13.99
N ARG A 30 11.89 1.67 13.63
CA ARG A 30 13.28 1.55 13.15
C ARG A 30 13.50 2.19 11.79
N SER A 31 12.44 2.35 11.00
CA SER A 31 12.49 3.03 9.70
C SER A 31 12.59 4.56 9.85
N TRP A 32 12.20 5.09 11.02
CA TRP A 32 12.29 6.51 11.36
C TRP A 32 12.84 6.72 12.78
N PRO A 33 14.13 6.40 13.03
CA PRO A 33 14.70 6.36 14.37
C PRO A 33 14.62 7.73 15.06
N GLY A 34 13.90 7.79 16.18
CA GLY A 34 13.73 8.99 17.00
C GLY A 34 12.83 10.07 16.40
N LYS A 35 12.04 9.76 15.36
CA LYS A 35 11.10 10.69 14.71
C LYS A 35 9.77 10.08 14.30
N PHE A 36 9.47 8.85 14.74
CA PHE A 36 8.30 8.11 14.28
C PHE A 36 6.98 8.85 14.52
N GLU A 37 6.87 9.59 15.62
CA GLU A 37 5.72 10.41 15.99
C GLU A 37 5.36 11.48 14.95
N THR A 38 6.30 11.84 14.07
CA THR A 38 6.07 12.79 12.97
C THR A 38 5.52 12.13 11.70
N VAL A 39 5.62 10.80 11.58
CA VAL A 39 5.34 10.06 10.35
C VAL A 39 3.84 9.85 10.15
N GLU A 40 3.12 9.39 11.18
CA GLU A 40 1.68 9.16 11.09
C GLU A 40 0.86 10.43 10.79
N PRO A 41 1.17 11.60 11.37
CA PRO A 41 0.55 12.85 10.94
C PRO A 41 0.74 13.14 9.45
N VAL A 42 1.92 12.85 8.90
CA VAL A 42 2.21 13.04 7.46
C VAL A 42 1.43 12.05 6.62
N TYR A 43 1.39 10.77 7.01
CA TYR A 43 0.57 9.76 6.34
C TYR A 43 -0.91 10.15 6.33
N ALA A 44 -1.43 10.70 7.43
CA ALA A 44 -2.82 11.16 7.47
C ALA A 44 -3.10 12.32 6.49
N GLN A 45 -2.15 13.23 6.28
CA GLN A 45 -2.28 14.26 5.26
C GLN A 45 -2.18 13.69 3.84
N LEU A 46 -1.32 12.69 3.61
CA LEU A 46 -1.22 11.98 2.33
C LEU A 46 -2.56 11.28 1.99
N VAL A 47 -3.11 10.50 2.92
CA VAL A 47 -4.39 9.81 2.73
C VAL A 47 -5.51 10.81 2.46
N LYS A 48 -5.56 11.90 3.22
CA LYS A 48 -6.53 12.97 2.98
C LYS A 48 -6.46 13.50 1.55
N ALA A 49 -5.26 13.80 1.04
CA ALA A 49 -5.09 14.34 -0.30
C ALA A 49 -5.49 13.34 -1.39
N LEU A 50 -5.15 12.05 -1.21
CA LEU A 50 -5.53 11.00 -2.16
C LEU A 50 -7.05 10.78 -2.19
N ALA A 51 -7.67 10.76 -1.01
CA ALA A 51 -9.09 10.47 -0.84
C ALA A 51 -10.02 11.58 -1.38
N GLU A 52 -9.47 12.75 -1.76
CA GLU A 52 -10.18 13.77 -2.54
C GLU A 52 -10.39 13.37 -4.00
N SER A 53 -9.60 12.42 -4.51
CA SER A 53 -9.59 12.02 -5.93
C SER A 53 -10.08 10.59 -6.18
N GLU A 54 -9.78 9.66 -5.27
CA GLU A 54 -10.05 8.23 -5.47
C GLU A 54 -10.12 7.46 -4.15
N PRO A 55 -10.67 6.23 -4.13
CA PRO A 55 -10.61 5.37 -2.96
C PRO A 55 -9.17 5.10 -2.51
N VAL A 56 -8.97 5.02 -1.19
CA VAL A 56 -7.67 4.69 -0.59
C VAL A 56 -7.78 3.39 0.19
N HIS A 57 -7.02 2.38 -0.21
CA HIS A 57 -6.88 1.12 0.52
C HIS A 57 -5.63 1.17 1.40
N ILE A 58 -5.76 0.80 2.67
CA ILE A 58 -4.69 0.90 3.66
C ILE A 58 -4.47 -0.46 4.32
N ASN A 59 -3.28 -1.03 4.13
CA ASN A 59 -2.82 -2.21 4.85
C ASN A 59 -2.45 -1.82 6.28
N VAL A 60 -3.01 -2.53 7.25
CA VAL A 60 -2.72 -2.42 8.69
C VAL A 60 -2.48 -3.80 9.27
N THR A 61 -1.69 -3.87 10.34
CA THR A 61 -1.36 -5.14 10.99
C THR A 61 -2.54 -5.75 11.75
N ASP A 62 -3.33 -4.92 12.42
CA ASP A 62 -4.43 -5.35 13.29
C ASP A 62 -5.42 -4.21 13.57
N GLU A 63 -6.46 -4.53 14.34
CA GLU A 63 -7.51 -3.62 14.80
C GLU A 63 -6.99 -2.43 15.63
N ASP A 64 -5.93 -2.62 16.43
CA ASP A 64 -5.37 -1.55 17.26
C ASP A 64 -4.67 -0.50 16.38
N MET A 65 -3.94 -0.97 15.37
CA MET A 65 -3.31 -0.14 14.36
C MET A 65 -4.35 0.57 13.48
N GLU A 66 -5.44 -0.12 13.10
CA GLU A 66 -6.56 0.51 12.41
C GLU A 66 -7.18 1.64 13.25
N ALA A 67 -7.49 1.37 14.52
CA ALA A 67 -8.07 2.36 15.42
C ALA A 67 -7.16 3.58 15.61
N ARG A 68 -5.83 3.36 15.68
CA ARG A 68 -4.82 4.44 15.70
C ARG A 68 -4.82 5.24 14.40
N ALA A 69 -4.78 4.58 13.25
CA ALA A 69 -4.82 5.24 11.94
C ALA A 69 -6.08 6.09 11.78
N ARG A 70 -7.25 5.56 12.15
CA ARG A 70 -8.54 6.27 12.14
C ARG A 70 -8.50 7.55 12.98
N LYS A 71 -7.85 7.55 14.15
CA LYS A 71 -7.69 8.75 14.98
C LYS A 71 -6.86 9.83 14.26
N PHE A 72 -5.77 9.45 13.61
CA PHE A 72 -4.96 10.41 12.84
C PHE A 72 -5.71 10.96 11.63
N LEU A 73 -6.43 10.11 10.90
CA LEU A 73 -7.28 10.52 9.77
C LEU A 73 -8.39 11.47 10.22
N GLN A 74 -9.04 11.20 11.35
CA GLN A 74 -10.02 12.10 11.95
C GLN A 74 -9.40 13.45 12.30
N GLY A 75 -8.22 13.47 12.91
CA GLY A 75 -7.49 14.69 13.24
C GLY A 75 -7.10 15.51 12.00
N ALA A 76 -6.71 14.84 10.92
CA ALA A 76 -6.40 15.46 9.63
C ALA A 76 -7.65 15.97 8.88
N LYS A 77 -8.85 15.51 9.30
CA LYS A 77 -10.12 15.68 8.58
C LYS A 77 -10.06 15.05 7.19
N ALA A 78 -9.49 13.84 7.10
CA ALA A 78 -9.55 13.03 5.88
C ALA A 78 -11.00 12.58 5.66
N GLY A 79 -11.54 12.88 4.49
CA GLY A 79 -12.83 12.38 4.01
C GLY A 79 -12.63 11.44 2.82
N GLY A 80 -13.71 11.03 2.15
CA GLY A 80 -13.65 10.13 0.99
C GLY A 80 -13.83 8.65 1.35
N ASP A 81 -13.58 7.78 0.36
CA ASP A 81 -13.65 6.32 0.53
C ASP A 81 -12.29 5.79 1.00
N ILE A 82 -12.22 5.41 2.28
CA ILE A 82 -10.99 4.89 2.90
C ILE A 82 -11.30 3.52 3.48
N GLN A 83 -10.61 2.49 2.96
CA GLN A 83 -10.83 1.10 3.30
C GLN A 83 -9.58 0.53 3.96
N PHE A 84 -9.76 -0.16 5.07
CA PHE A 84 -8.68 -0.81 5.81
C PHE A 84 -8.67 -2.31 5.53
N HIS A 85 -7.48 -2.86 5.39
CA HIS A 85 -7.25 -4.29 5.21
C HIS A 85 -6.26 -4.79 6.25
N HIS A 86 -6.61 -5.85 6.98
CA HIS A 86 -5.75 -6.44 8.00
C HIS A 86 -4.70 -7.36 7.36
N PHE A 87 -3.78 -6.72 6.64
CA PHE A 87 -2.69 -7.31 5.88
C PHE A 87 -1.36 -6.90 6.57
N PRO A 88 -0.81 -7.74 7.47
CA PRO A 88 0.40 -7.41 8.21
C PRO A 88 1.58 -7.11 7.29
N THR A 89 2.37 -6.11 7.67
CA THR A 89 3.57 -5.64 6.95
C THR A 89 4.76 -5.57 7.89
N ASN A 90 5.98 -5.60 7.38
CA ASN A 90 7.18 -5.25 8.14
C ASN A 90 7.47 -3.74 8.08
N ASP A 91 7.10 -3.07 6.97
CA ASP A 91 7.33 -1.64 6.78
C ASP A 91 6.25 -0.98 5.87
N ALA A 92 6.32 0.34 5.70
CA ALA A 92 5.27 1.13 5.04
C ALA A 92 5.42 1.27 3.51
N TRP A 93 6.45 0.68 2.91
CA TRP A 93 6.88 0.97 1.53
C TRP A 93 6.08 0.22 0.47
N CYS A 94 4.76 0.44 0.44
CA CYS A 94 3.82 -0.23 -0.45
C CYS A 94 4.13 -0.09 -1.94
N ARG A 95 4.90 0.93 -2.34
CA ARG A 95 5.42 1.05 -3.70
C ARG A 95 6.33 -0.11 -4.08
N ASP A 96 7.17 -0.57 -3.16
CA ASP A 96 8.25 -1.50 -3.45
C ASP A 96 7.84 -2.95 -3.19
N HIS A 97 7.02 -3.18 -2.16
CA HIS A 97 6.51 -4.51 -1.83
C HIS A 97 5.10 -4.79 -2.35
N GLY A 98 4.34 -3.77 -2.75
CA GLY A 98 2.96 -3.94 -3.19
C GLY A 98 2.84 -4.56 -4.59
N ALA A 99 1.63 -4.99 -4.93
CA ALA A 99 1.33 -5.51 -6.26
C ALA A 99 1.56 -4.44 -7.34
N ILE A 100 2.24 -4.83 -8.42
CA ILE A 100 2.20 -4.05 -9.67
C ILE A 100 1.04 -4.61 -10.49
N PHE A 101 -0.02 -3.82 -10.61
CA PHE A 101 -1.18 -4.16 -11.40
C PHE A 101 -0.90 -4.04 -12.90
N VAL A 102 -1.43 -4.99 -13.66
CA VAL A 102 -1.37 -5.04 -15.12
C VAL A 102 -2.77 -5.24 -15.67
N VAL A 103 -3.02 -4.69 -16.86
CA VAL A 103 -4.35 -4.69 -17.50
C VAL A 103 -4.30 -5.27 -18.90
N ASN A 104 -5.35 -5.97 -19.30
CA ASN A 104 -5.62 -6.42 -20.67
C ASN A 104 -7.12 -6.21 -21.01
N GLU A 105 -7.60 -6.77 -22.12
CA GLU A 105 -9.02 -6.67 -22.52
C GLU A 105 -9.97 -7.43 -21.58
N ASP A 106 -9.47 -8.43 -20.84
CA ASP A 106 -10.25 -9.26 -19.92
C ASP A 106 -10.34 -8.68 -18.51
N GLY A 107 -9.44 -7.76 -18.13
CA GLY A 107 -9.49 -7.07 -16.85
C GLY A 107 -8.13 -6.72 -16.24
N ILE A 108 -8.08 -6.76 -14.91
CA ILE A 108 -6.91 -6.40 -14.09
C ILE A 108 -6.33 -7.68 -13.47
N ALA A 109 -5.00 -7.80 -13.47
CA ALA A 109 -4.27 -8.81 -12.73
C ALA A 109 -3.14 -8.17 -11.90
N ALA A 110 -2.72 -8.84 -10.83
CA ALA A 110 -1.60 -8.41 -10.00
C ALA A 110 -0.34 -9.23 -10.31
N THR A 111 0.82 -8.57 -10.40
CA THR A 111 2.12 -9.25 -10.44
C THR A 111 2.72 -9.33 -9.05
N ASN A 112 3.30 -10.49 -8.71
CA ASN A 112 3.91 -10.76 -7.42
C ASN A 112 5.43 -10.93 -7.58
N TRP A 113 6.16 -9.82 -7.44
CA TRP A 113 7.62 -9.82 -7.49
C TRP A 113 8.18 -10.20 -6.12
N GLN A 114 9.36 -10.84 -6.11
CA GLN A 114 10.06 -11.10 -4.86
C GLN A 114 10.63 -9.80 -4.31
N TYR A 115 10.23 -9.47 -3.09
CA TYR A 115 10.78 -8.37 -2.30
C TYR A 115 11.75 -8.91 -1.24
N ASN A 116 12.86 -8.20 -1.05
CA ASN A 116 13.93 -8.62 -0.14
C ASN A 116 14.48 -7.48 0.73
N ALA A 117 13.69 -6.44 0.99
CA ALA A 117 14.15 -5.24 1.71
C ALA A 117 15.43 -4.63 1.13
N TRP A 118 15.41 -4.34 -0.17
CA TRP A 118 16.47 -3.66 -0.92
C TRP A 118 17.86 -4.28 -0.74
N GLY A 119 17.94 -5.60 -0.88
CA GLY A 119 19.18 -6.38 -0.78
C GLY A 119 19.44 -6.98 0.60
N GLY A 120 18.38 -7.35 1.33
CA GLY A 120 18.47 -8.05 2.62
C GLY A 120 18.85 -7.13 3.78
N LYS A 121 18.57 -5.82 3.67
CA LYS A 121 18.94 -4.85 4.71
C LYS A 121 18.03 -4.91 5.93
N TYR A 122 16.79 -5.38 5.75
CA TYR A 122 15.75 -5.40 6.79
C TYR A 122 14.91 -6.70 6.71
N PRO A 123 14.17 -7.06 7.77
CA PRO A 123 13.12 -8.08 7.70
C PRO A 123 12.05 -7.69 6.65
N HIS A 124 11.50 -8.68 5.94
CA HIS A 124 10.63 -8.45 4.77
C HIS A 124 9.67 -9.63 4.48
N ASP A 125 9.55 -10.57 5.41
CA ASP A 125 8.76 -11.79 5.24
C ASP A 125 7.26 -11.50 5.08
N LEU A 126 6.75 -10.49 5.79
CA LEU A 126 5.37 -10.03 5.68
C LEU A 126 5.17 -9.13 4.46
N ASP A 127 6.12 -8.22 4.19
CA ASP A 127 6.08 -7.34 3.02
C ASP A 127 5.99 -8.13 1.71
N ASN A 128 6.75 -9.24 1.61
CA ASN A 128 6.78 -10.10 0.43
C ASN A 128 5.47 -10.88 0.19
N GLU A 129 4.55 -10.90 1.15
CA GLU A 129 3.24 -11.54 1.02
C GLU A 129 2.14 -10.57 0.57
N ILE A 130 2.38 -9.26 0.64
CA ILE A 130 1.38 -8.22 0.34
C ILE A 130 0.79 -8.32 -1.07
N PRO A 131 1.55 -8.54 -2.15
CA PRO A 131 0.97 -8.59 -3.49
C PRO A 131 -0.12 -9.66 -3.65
N LYS A 132 -0.03 -10.76 -2.89
CA LYS A 132 -1.02 -11.86 -2.93
C LYS A 132 -2.32 -11.51 -2.22
N GLN A 133 -2.27 -10.57 -1.27
CA GLN A 133 -3.43 -10.15 -0.47
C GLN A 133 -4.20 -9.01 -1.16
N MET A 134 -3.54 -8.27 -2.06
CA MET A 134 -4.13 -7.20 -2.87
C MET A 134 -4.87 -7.69 -4.14
N ALA A 135 -4.81 -8.98 -4.45
CA ALA A 135 -5.25 -9.59 -5.71
C ALA A 135 -6.63 -10.26 -5.62
#